data_AF-A0A835FUV8-F1
#
_entry.id   AF-A0A835FUV8-F1
#
_cell.length_a   1.000
_cell.length_b   1.000
_cell.length_c   1.000
_cell.angle_alpha   90.00
_cell.angle_beta   90.00
_cell.angle_gamma   90.00
#
_symmetry.space_group_name_H-M   'P 1'
#
loop_
_entity.id
_entity.type
_entity.pdbx_description
1 polymer ?
#
loop_
_entity_poly.entity_id
_entity_poly.type
_entity_poly.pdbx_seq_one_letter_code
_entity_poly.pdbx_strand_id
1 'polypeptide(L)'
;MYCYTCSDIVKEFKKHDKKPDKYIKHWSAIKPKTGVPYTIDIGYERFLGPEIFFNPEIYSADFSTPLPELIDRCVLSAPIDTRRALYKNIVLSGGSTMFKDFHKRLQSDIKKIVDERVAATNAHHRVEVRPIEVNVVAHPIQSYAVWFGVQ
;
A
#
# COMPACT_ATOMS: atom_id res chain seq x y z
N MET A 1 10.25 10.36 7.64
CA MET A 1 9.00 10.19 6.86
C MET A 1 7.83 10.17 7.86
N TYR A 2 6.88 11.10 7.79
CA TYR A 2 5.75 11.19 8.74
C TYR A 2 4.52 10.38 8.31
N CYS A 3 4.48 10.00 7.02
CA CYS A 3 3.39 9.28 6.41
C CYS A 3 3.43 7.79 6.69
N TYR A 4 2.26 7.16 6.73
CA TYR A 4 2.10 5.73 7.00
C TYR A 4 0.82 5.21 6.34
N THR A 5 0.82 3.93 5.98
CA THR A 5 -0.34 3.29 5.36
C THR A 5 -1.30 2.84 6.47
N CYS A 6 -2.60 3.08 6.28
CA CYS A 6 -3.64 2.59 7.18
C CYS A 6 -4.31 1.33 6.60
N SER A 7 -5.06 0.58 7.41
CA SER A 7 -5.87 -0.55 6.92
C SER A 7 -7.28 -0.14 6.50
N ASP A 8 -7.82 0.91 7.12
CA ASP A 8 -9.18 1.38 6.92
C ASP A 8 -9.20 2.89 7.18
N ILE A 9 -9.45 3.63 6.11
CA ILE A 9 -9.41 5.10 6.11
C ILE A 9 -10.44 5.69 7.08
N VAL A 10 -11.65 5.13 7.13
CA VAL A 10 -12.77 5.64 7.95
C VAL A 10 -12.46 5.45 9.43
N LYS A 11 -11.87 4.31 9.80
CA LYS A 11 -11.43 4.08 11.18
C LYS A 11 -10.30 5.02 11.58
N GLU A 12 -9.37 5.30 10.66
CA GLU A 12 -8.26 6.20 10.94
C GLU A 12 -8.74 7.65 11.09
N PHE A 13 -9.68 8.13 10.27
CA PHE A 13 -10.33 9.44 10.47
C PHE A 13 -10.97 9.56 11.86
N LYS A 14 -11.83 8.61 12.24
CA LYS A 14 -12.48 8.61 13.57
C LYS A 14 -11.48 8.63 14.73
N LYS A 15 -10.30 8.04 14.54
CA LYS A 15 -9.24 7.99 15.55
C LYS A 15 -8.50 9.33 15.66
N HIS A 16 -8.28 10.01 14.54
CA HIS A 16 -7.72 11.36 14.51
C HIS A 16 -8.70 12.37 15.12
N ASP A 17 -9.98 12.30 14.76
CA ASP A 17 -11.02 13.21 15.27
C ASP A 17 -11.23 13.07 16.78
N LYS A 18 -11.12 11.84 17.31
CA LYS A 18 -11.24 11.59 18.76
C LYS A 18 -10.07 12.14 19.58
N LYS A 19 -8.88 12.27 19.00
CA LYS A 19 -7.64 12.62 19.72
C LYS A 19 -6.71 13.46 18.84
N PRO A 20 -7.08 14.69 18.48
CA PRO A 20 -6.30 15.54 17.59
C PRO A 20 -4.87 15.77 18.13
N ASP A 21 -4.72 16.03 19.43
CA ASP A 21 -3.42 16.35 20.06
C ASP A 21 -2.36 15.24 19.92
N LYS A 22 -2.81 13.98 19.76
CA LYS A 22 -1.90 12.83 19.65
C LYS A 22 -1.38 12.62 18.23
N TYR A 23 -2.19 12.97 17.23
CA TYR A 23 -1.94 12.60 15.85
C TYR A 23 -1.50 13.77 14.97
N ILE A 24 -1.87 15.00 15.34
CA ILE A 24 -1.31 16.21 14.76
C ILE A 24 0.13 16.35 15.22
N LYS A 25 1.05 16.50 14.27
CA LYS A 25 2.47 16.75 14.53
C LYS A 25 2.83 18.17 14.13
N HIS A 26 3.40 18.92 15.05
CA HIS A 26 3.94 20.24 14.73
C HIS A 26 5.35 20.08 14.15
N TRP A 27 5.57 20.64 12.96
CA TRP A 27 6.88 20.74 12.35
C TRP A 27 7.28 22.21 12.30
N SER A 28 8.37 22.54 13.00
CA SER A 28 8.90 23.90 13.04
C SER A 28 10.16 24.00 12.21
N ALA A 29 10.26 25.05 11.39
CA ALA A 29 11.45 25.35 10.62
C ALA A 29 11.69 26.85 10.52
N ILE A 30 12.88 27.22 10.07
CA ILE A 30 13.28 28.61 9.88
C ILE A 30 13.24 28.90 8.38
N LYS A 31 12.58 30.00 7.98
CA LYS A 31 12.55 30.41 6.57
C LYS A 31 13.98 30.75 6.12
N PRO A 32 14.53 30.11 5.07
CA PRO A 32 15.92 30.31 4.66
C PRO A 32 16.26 31.76 4.29
N LYS A 33 15.26 32.51 3.78
CA LYS A 33 15.46 33.88 3.28
C LYS A 33 15.17 34.98 4.31
N THR A 34 14.27 34.74 5.26
CA THR A 34 13.82 35.79 6.20
C THR A 34 14.27 35.53 7.65
N GLY A 35 14.79 34.35 7.97
CA GLY A 35 15.19 33.99 9.34
C GLY A 35 14.03 33.85 10.33
N VAL A 36 12.78 34.03 9.88
CA VAL A 36 11.59 33.95 10.72
C VAL A 36 11.20 32.48 10.92
N PRO A 37 10.96 32.03 12.17
CA PRO A 37 10.44 30.69 12.43
C PRO A 37 9.00 30.55 11.91
N TYR A 38 8.66 29.39 11.38
CA TYR A 38 7.31 29.02 11.02
C TYR A 38 7.03 27.60 11.47
N THR A 39 5.76 27.33 11.80
CA THR A 39 5.28 26.03 12.23
C THR A 39 4.18 25.57 11.28
N ILE A 40 4.23 24.29 10.91
CA ILE A 40 3.23 23.61 10.10
C ILE A 40 2.65 22.48 10.92
N ASP A 41 1.33 22.38 10.89
CA ASP A 41 0.59 21.32 11.55
C ASP A 41 0.37 20.18 10.56
N ILE A 42 0.88 19.00 10.90
CA ILE A 42 0.83 17.82 10.06
C ILE A 42 -0.21 16.84 10.63
N GLY A 43 -1.35 16.69 9.94
CA GLY A 43 -2.50 15.93 10.41
C GLY A 43 -2.85 14.74 9.51
N TYR A 44 -3.98 14.86 8.81
CA TYR A 44 -4.60 13.79 8.01
C TYR A 44 -3.76 13.37 6.79
N GLU A 45 -2.96 14.27 6.23
CA GLU A 45 -2.12 14.00 5.06
C GLU A 45 -1.11 12.86 5.28
N ARG A 46 -0.82 12.53 6.54
CA ARG A 46 0.08 11.44 6.92
C ARG A 46 -0.43 10.08 6.44
N PHE A 47 -1.74 9.83 6.53
CA PHE A 47 -2.32 8.57 6.05
C PHE A 47 -3.00 8.73 4.69
N LEU A 48 -3.48 9.93 4.34
CA LEU A 48 -4.07 10.19 3.03
C LEU A 48 -3.05 10.12 1.89
N GLY A 49 -1.82 10.57 2.12
CA GLY A 49 -0.76 10.54 1.11
C GLY A 49 -0.54 9.15 0.49
N PRO A 50 -0.24 8.10 1.28
CA PRO A 50 -0.08 6.74 0.77
C PRO A 50 -1.42 6.06 0.41
N GLU A 51 -2.57 6.60 0.80
CA GLU A 51 -3.87 6.00 0.45
C GLU A 51 -4.18 6.11 -1.04
N ILE A 52 -3.54 7.03 -1.76
CA ILE A 52 -3.67 7.18 -3.22
C ILE A 52 -3.37 5.88 -4.00
N PHE A 53 -2.54 4.99 -3.46
CA PHE A 53 -2.24 3.70 -4.08
C PHE A 53 -3.39 2.70 -3.95
N PHE A 54 -4.22 2.83 -2.90
CA PHE A 54 -5.32 1.91 -2.59
C PHE A 54 -6.68 2.50 -2.96
N ASN A 55 -6.79 3.82 -3.03
CA ASN A 55 -7.98 4.57 -3.41
C ASN A 55 -7.57 5.74 -4.31
N PRO A 56 -7.26 5.48 -5.59
CA PRO A 56 -6.76 6.51 -6.49
C PRO A 56 -7.80 7.59 -6.84
N GLU A 57 -9.09 7.26 -6.70
CA GLU A 57 -10.22 8.16 -6.92
C GLU A 57 -10.19 9.42 -6.02
N ILE A 58 -9.43 9.39 -4.92
CA ILE A 58 -9.26 10.53 -4.01
C ILE A 58 -8.54 11.70 -4.69
N TYR A 59 -7.70 11.42 -5.70
CA TYR A 59 -6.87 12.44 -6.35
C TYR A 59 -7.18 12.64 -7.84
N SER A 60 -7.48 11.56 -8.56
CA SER A 60 -7.74 11.62 -10.00
C SER A 60 -9.02 10.86 -10.35
N ALA A 61 -9.90 11.50 -11.12
CA ALA A 61 -11.09 10.86 -11.67
C ALA A 61 -10.76 9.91 -12.84
N ASP A 62 -9.59 10.08 -13.46
CA ASP A 62 -9.18 9.31 -14.64
C ASP A 62 -8.62 7.93 -14.28
N PHE A 63 -8.17 7.75 -13.03
CA PHE A 63 -7.58 6.50 -12.55
C PHE A 63 -8.34 6.01 -11.32
N SER A 64 -9.17 4.98 -11.49
CA SER A 64 -9.99 4.40 -10.42
C SER A 64 -9.48 3.03 -9.93
N THR A 65 -8.59 2.37 -10.69
CA THR A 65 -8.18 0.99 -10.36
C THR A 65 -7.11 0.99 -9.26
N PRO A 66 -7.37 0.37 -8.09
CA PRO A 66 -6.42 0.36 -7.00
C PRO A 66 -5.23 -0.58 -7.28
N LEU A 67 -4.09 -0.34 -6.64
CA LEU A 67 -2.85 -1.10 -6.85
C LEU A 67 -3.00 -2.63 -6.65
N PRO A 68 -3.70 -3.14 -5.61
CA PRO A 68 -3.90 -4.59 -5.44
C PRO A 68 -4.60 -5.25 -6.64
N GLU A 69 -5.60 -4.56 -7.22
CA GLU A 69 -6.34 -5.07 -8.37
C GLU A 69 -5.50 -5.02 -9.65
N LEU A 70 -4.68 -3.97 -9.82
CA LEU A 70 -3.75 -3.88 -10.93
C LEU A 70 -2.73 -5.04 -10.91
N ILE A 71 -2.18 -5.36 -9.73
CA ILE A 71 -1.25 -6.50 -9.56
C ILE A 71 -1.96 -7.81 -9.89
N ASP A 72 -3.18 -7.98 -9.39
CA ASP A 72 -3.98 -9.16 -9.64
C ASP A 72 -4.25 -9.38 -11.14
N ARG A 73 -4.68 -8.33 -11.85
CA ARG A 73 -4.86 -8.35 -13.31
C ARG A 73 -3.57 -8.67 -14.05
N CYS A 74 -2.44 -8.11 -13.60
CA CYS A 74 -1.12 -8.39 -14.18
C CYS A 74 -0.74 -9.87 -14.01
N VAL A 75 -0.93 -10.44 -12.82
CA VAL A 75 -0.65 -11.87 -12.59
C VAL A 75 -1.59 -12.76 -13.38
N LEU A 76 -2.87 -12.39 -13.51
CA LEU A 76 -3.83 -13.11 -14.36
C LEU A 76 -3.47 -13.05 -15.85
N SER A 77 -2.82 -11.98 -16.31
CA SER A 77 -2.35 -11.89 -17.71
C SER A 77 -1.18 -12.85 -18.00
N ALA A 78 -0.45 -13.27 -16.97
CA ALA A 78 0.65 -14.22 -17.10
C ALA A 78 0.15 -15.67 -17.31
N PRO A 79 0.99 -16.56 -17.88
CA PRO A 79 0.69 -17.99 -18.04
C PRO A 79 0.27 -18.65 -16.71
N ILE A 80 -0.68 -19.57 -16.77
CA ILE A 80 -1.31 -20.14 -15.56
C ILE A 80 -0.31 -20.83 -14.61
N ASP A 81 0.74 -21.44 -15.17
CA ASP A 81 1.74 -22.18 -14.41
C ASP A 81 2.61 -21.28 -13.52
N THR A 82 2.78 -20.00 -13.89
CA THR A 82 3.65 -19.06 -13.15
C THR A 82 2.89 -18.28 -12.08
N ARG A 83 1.56 -18.19 -12.16
CA ARG A 83 0.74 -17.33 -11.28
C ARG A 83 0.96 -17.61 -9.79
N ARG A 84 1.02 -18.88 -9.40
CA ARG A 84 1.26 -19.28 -8.00
C ARG A 84 2.63 -18.79 -7.51
N ALA A 85 3.66 -18.84 -8.35
CA ALA A 85 4.99 -18.37 -8.01
C ALA A 85 5.05 -16.84 -7.91
N LEU A 86 4.30 -16.14 -8.77
CA LEU A 86 4.20 -14.67 -8.77
C LEU A 86 3.53 -14.14 -7.50
N TYR A 87 2.42 -14.73 -7.05
CA TYR A 87 1.78 -14.34 -5.79
C TYR A 87 2.66 -14.60 -4.55
N LYS A 88 3.47 -15.66 -4.61
CA LYS A 88 4.36 -16.04 -3.50
C LYS A 88 5.56 -15.08 -3.34
N ASN A 89 5.96 -14.38 -4.39
CA ASN A 89 7.18 -13.58 -4.40
C ASN A 89 6.94 -12.18 -4.98
N ILE A 90 6.14 -11.36 -4.30
CA ILE A 90 5.96 -9.96 -4.67
C ILE A 90 7.03 -9.15 -3.94
N VAL A 91 7.99 -8.61 -4.68
CA VAL A 91 9.08 -7.78 -4.11
C VAL A 91 8.79 -6.32 -4.36
N LEU A 92 8.95 -5.50 -3.32
CA LEU A 92 8.77 -4.06 -3.42
C LEU A 92 10.09 -3.34 -3.75
N SER A 93 9.99 -2.26 -4.52
CA SER A 93 11.11 -1.41 -4.91
C SER A 93 10.70 0.07 -4.95
N GLY A 94 11.64 0.96 -4.66
CA GLY A 94 11.47 2.42 -4.70
C GLY A 94 11.12 3.06 -3.35
N GLY A 95 11.46 4.34 -3.20
CA GLY A 95 11.22 5.08 -1.95
C GLY A 95 9.74 5.24 -1.58
N SER A 96 8.86 5.35 -2.59
CA SER A 96 7.41 5.48 -2.39
C SER A 96 6.74 4.19 -1.90
N THR A 97 7.42 3.04 -1.91
CA THR A 97 6.90 1.78 -1.35
C THR A 97 7.45 1.51 0.05
N MET A 98 8.25 2.43 0.61
CA MET A 98 8.82 2.35 1.97
C MET A 98 7.89 2.92 3.06
N PHE A 99 6.63 3.25 2.75
CA PHE A 99 5.69 3.66 3.77
C PHE A 99 5.50 2.57 4.82
N LYS A 100 5.35 2.99 6.08
CA LYS A 100 5.11 2.06 7.18
C LYS A 100 3.84 1.24 6.90
N ASP A 101 3.93 -0.07 7.13
CA ASP A 101 2.86 -1.06 6.96
C ASP A 101 2.31 -1.21 5.52
N PHE A 102 2.99 -0.63 4.51
CA PHE A 102 2.58 -0.72 3.10
C PHE A 102 2.51 -2.17 2.59
N HIS A 103 3.57 -2.95 2.81
CA HIS A 103 3.64 -4.36 2.42
C HIS A 103 2.52 -5.20 3.06
N LYS A 104 2.20 -4.96 4.33
CA LYS A 104 1.13 -5.69 5.03
C LYS A 104 -0.24 -5.36 4.46
N ARG A 105 -0.51 -4.08 4.21
CA ARG A 105 -1.75 -3.64 3.57
C ARG A 105 -1.90 -4.27 2.19
N LEU A 106 -0.85 -4.17 1.37
CA LEU A 106 -0.85 -4.74 0.02
C LEU A 106 -1.05 -6.26 0.03
N GLN A 107 -0.36 -6.98 0.92
CA GLN A 107 -0.51 -8.43 1.06
C GLN A 107 -1.92 -8.82 1.48
N SER A 108 -2.50 -8.12 2.46
CA SER A 108 -3.86 -8.37 2.95
C SER A 108 -4.90 -8.15 1.84
N ASP A 109 -4.78 -7.05 1.10
CA ASP A 109 -5.74 -6.69 0.05
C ASP A 109 -5.66 -7.66 -1.13
N ILE A 110 -4.45 -8.03 -1.59
CA ILE A 110 -4.27 -9.03 -2.66
C ILE A 110 -4.79 -10.39 -2.20
N LYS A 111 -4.46 -10.81 -0.97
CA LYS A 111 -4.94 -12.08 -0.43
C LYS A 111 -6.46 -12.15 -0.42
N LYS A 112 -7.13 -11.08 -0.01
CA LYS A 112 -8.60 -11.00 -0.02
C LYS A 112 -9.17 -11.20 -1.42
N ILE A 113 -8.63 -10.50 -2.43
CA ILE A 113 -9.06 -10.64 -3.84
C ILE A 113 -8.87 -12.08 -4.33
N VAL A 114 -7.73 -12.70 -4.01
CA VAL A 114 -7.40 -14.06 -4.43
C VAL A 114 -8.31 -15.08 -3.74
N ASP A 115 -8.53 -14.95 -2.44
CA ASP A 115 -9.37 -15.84 -1.64
C ASP A 115 -10.84 -15.77 -2.10
N GLU A 116 -11.36 -14.56 -2.38
CA GLU A 116 -12.71 -14.36 -2.93
C GLU A 116 -12.89 -15.07 -4.28
N ARG A 117 -11.90 -14.98 -5.17
CA ARG A 117 -11.93 -15.68 -6.46
C ARG A 117 -11.83 -17.20 -6.31
N VAL A 118 -10.98 -17.70 -5.42
CA VAL A 118 -10.86 -19.14 -5.14
C VAL A 118 -12.18 -19.67 -4.56
N ALA A 119 -12.80 -18.93 -3.64
CA ALA A 119 -14.10 -19.27 -3.08
C ALA A 119 -15.21 -19.33 -4.16
N ALA A 120 -15.26 -18.35 -5.06
CA ALA A 120 -16.19 -18.35 -6.19
C ALA A 120 -15.96 -19.57 -7.11
N THR A 121 -14.70 -19.90 -7.39
CA THR A 121 -14.34 -21.07 -8.22
C THR A 121 -14.76 -22.38 -7.56
N ASN A 122 -14.51 -22.53 -6.26
CA ASN A 122 -14.90 -23.72 -5.49
C ASN A 122 -16.43 -23.86 -5.36
N ALA A 123 -17.16 -22.75 -5.39
CA ALA A 123 -18.64 -22.78 -5.39
C ALA A 123 -19.19 -23.26 -6.75
N HIS A 124 -18.57 -22.85 -7.85
CA HIS A 124 -18.99 -23.23 -9.20
C HIS A 124 -18.51 -24.62 -9.63
N HIS A 125 -17.31 -25.03 -9.21
CA HIS A 125 -16.73 -26.32 -9.52
C HIS A 125 -16.62 -27.16 -8.26
N ARG A 126 -17.07 -28.42 -8.29
CA ARG A 126 -16.93 -29.39 -7.18
C ARG A 126 -15.47 -29.88 -7.00
N VAL A 127 -14.51 -28.98 -7.17
CA VAL A 127 -13.08 -29.24 -7.08
C VAL A 127 -12.52 -28.28 -6.06
N GLU A 128 -11.89 -28.82 -5.01
CA GLU A 128 -11.19 -28.00 -4.02
C GLU A 128 -9.89 -27.47 -4.62
N VAL A 129 -9.87 -26.18 -4.96
CA VAL A 129 -8.66 -25.51 -5.41
C VAL A 129 -7.77 -25.22 -4.19
N ARG A 130 -6.51 -25.68 -4.24
CA ARG A 130 -5.52 -25.39 -3.20
C ARG A 130 -5.36 -23.88 -3.00
N PRO A 131 -5.34 -23.39 -1.75
CA PRO A 131 -5.19 -21.97 -1.46
C PRO A 131 -3.89 -21.43 -2.07
N ILE A 132 -3.93 -20.18 -2.48
CA ILE A 132 -2.78 -19.49 -3.07
C ILE A 132 -2.11 -18.70 -1.95
N GLU A 133 -0.84 -18.98 -1.73
CA GLU A 133 -0.03 -18.24 -0.78
C GLU A 133 0.38 -16.89 -1.39
N VAL A 134 0.00 -15.80 -0.72
CA VAL A 134 0.38 -14.43 -1.10
C VAL A 134 1.40 -13.90 -0.10
N ASN A 135 2.56 -13.51 -0.60
CA ASN A 135 3.63 -12.97 0.23
C ASN A 135 4.29 -11.76 -0.45
N VAL A 136 4.31 -10.64 0.29
CA VAL A 136 4.87 -9.36 -0.15
C VAL A 136 6.11 -9.08 0.70
N VAL A 137 7.27 -9.09 0.05
CA VAL A 137 8.57 -8.91 0.69
C VAL A 137 8.99 -7.45 0.61
N ALA A 138 9.19 -6.85 1.78
CA ALA A 138 9.89 -5.58 1.93
C ALA A 138 11.33 -5.83 2.40
N HIS A 139 12.29 -5.12 1.84
CA HIS A 139 13.70 -5.24 2.19
C HIS A 139 14.28 -3.88 2.60
N PRO A 140 15.20 -3.78 3.57
CA PRO A 140 15.80 -2.50 3.99
C PRO A 140 16.42 -1.67 2.86
N ILE A 141 16.84 -2.32 1.77
CA ILE A 141 17.49 -1.70 0.61
C ILE A 141 16.48 -1.29 -0.48
N GLN A 142 15.18 -1.25 -0.17
CA GLN A 142 14.09 -0.97 -1.13
C GLN A 142 14.30 0.29 -1.98
N SER A 143 14.87 1.36 -1.40
CA SER A 143 15.08 2.64 -2.08
C SER A 143 16.10 2.57 -3.22
N TYR A 144 17.04 1.63 -3.16
CA TYR A 144 18.12 1.46 -4.14
C TYR A 144 18.21 0.03 -4.65
N ALA A 145 17.13 -0.76 -4.53
CA ALA A 145 17.12 -2.17 -4.90
C ALA A 145 17.60 -2.41 -6.34
N VAL A 146 17.30 -1.46 -7.25
CA VAL A 146 17.77 -1.47 -8.64
C VAL A 146 19.29 -1.37 -8.74
N TRP A 147 19.93 -0.55 -7.90
CA TRP A 147 21.38 -0.35 -7.93
C TRP A 147 22.13 -1.51 -7.25
N PHE A 148 21.59 -2.04 -6.16
CA PHE A 148 22.18 -3.16 -5.43
C PHE A 148 22.06 -4.50 -6.15
N GLY A 149 21.02 -4.70 -6.98
CA GLY A 149 20.85 -5.96 -7.72
C GLY A 149 21.85 -6.19 -8.85
N VAL A 150 22.70 -5.20 -9.17
CA VAL A 150 23.70 -5.26 -10.25
C VAL A 150 25.07 -5.75 -9.74
N GLN A 151 25.26 -5.82 -8.42
CA GLN A 151 26.52 -6.22 -7.78
C GLN A 151 26.48 -7.66 -7.27
#